data_AF-A0A0F8Z0I1-F1
#
_entry.id   AF-A0A0F8Z0I1-F1
#
_cell.length_a   1.000
_cell.length_b   1.000
_cell.length_c   1.000
_cell.angle_alpha   90.00
_cell.angle_beta   90.00
_cell.angle_gamma   90.00
#
_symmetry.space_group_name_H-M   'P 1'
#
loop_
_entity.id
_entity.type
_entity.pdbx_description
1 polymer ?
#
loop_
_entity_poly.entity_id
_entity_poly.type
_entity_poly.pdbx_seq_one_letter_code
_entity_poly.pdbx_strand_id
1 'polypeptide(L)'
;DCYYIPHTVNTELFKPIAEWRKMGRERYKWEDKFVIGTVATNHIERKNWVAGMKAVATFESMHPGEIIYYMHTNPLDDRGINLLTLRTALGMENYTKFPSHAEMAIGIETETMARMYNALDVFLLPTKGEGFGIPLIEAQACGVPVITTHCTAQKEIADGWFIKDLERIWTAQNSWQFECNYREIVDLLEKAYQAKKSGTIVKYQKRARAKAMEYDEEKVFNEYWPPVLADIEKRIKQPKNMEGVQPWRLSFIPQTCVPRKVLDIGCGVTQPYRSQLEGLGKYVGIDILNGNKEVTIADAHDLPYKDNEFGFVWCSELLEHVKDPAKVIAEAKRVGRHGVCLFSTPSNPYFKVDPDHKIVKLPYTTVRSGDGCILW
;
A
#
# COMPACT_ATOMS: atom_id res chain seq x y z
N ASP A 1 -2.62 14.10 3.28
CA ASP A 1 -3.41 13.62 2.13
C ASP A 1 -2.63 12.58 1.35
N CYS A 2 -3.30 11.51 0.92
CA CYS A 2 -2.74 10.47 0.06
C CYS A 2 -3.45 10.51 -1.30
N TYR A 3 -2.75 10.09 -2.35
CA TYR A 3 -3.38 9.84 -3.64
C TYR A 3 -4.16 8.53 -3.60
N TYR A 4 -5.32 8.53 -4.23
CA TYR A 4 -6.11 7.34 -4.49
C TYR A 4 -5.98 7.00 -5.98
N ILE A 5 -5.40 5.85 -6.28
CA ILE A 5 -5.36 5.28 -7.63
C ILE A 5 -5.85 3.83 -7.49
N PRO A 6 -7.05 3.50 -7.99
CA PRO A 6 -7.52 2.12 -7.94
C PRO A 6 -6.77 1.26 -8.97
N HIS A 7 -6.87 -0.05 -8.81
CA HIS A 7 -6.57 -0.95 -9.92
C HIS A 7 -7.65 -0.84 -11.01
N THR A 8 -7.40 -1.49 -12.14
CA THR A 8 -8.21 -1.38 -13.35
C THR A 8 -8.78 -2.72 -13.78
N VAL A 9 -9.73 -2.66 -14.72
CA VAL A 9 -10.20 -3.80 -15.50
C VAL A 9 -10.24 -3.41 -16.98
N ASN A 10 -9.79 -4.30 -17.85
CA ASN A 10 -9.93 -4.12 -19.29
C ASN A 10 -11.38 -4.41 -19.70
N THR A 11 -12.22 -3.37 -19.77
CA THR A 11 -13.65 -3.56 -20.01
C THR A 11 -13.99 -3.89 -21.47
N GLU A 12 -13.02 -3.79 -22.38
CA GLU A 12 -13.15 -4.21 -23.77
C GLU A 12 -12.95 -5.71 -23.96
N LEU A 13 -12.06 -6.32 -23.19
CA LEU A 13 -11.85 -7.77 -23.13
C LEU A 13 -12.91 -8.45 -22.25
N PHE A 14 -13.07 -7.96 -21.01
CA PHE A 14 -14.07 -8.47 -20.09
C PHE A 14 -15.38 -7.75 -20.33
N LYS A 15 -16.25 -8.33 -21.15
CA LYS A 15 -17.59 -7.79 -21.44
C LYS A 15 -18.61 -8.90 -21.64
N PRO A 16 -19.92 -8.59 -21.50
CA PRO A 16 -20.97 -9.56 -21.76
C PRO A 16 -20.99 -9.91 -23.26
N ILE A 17 -20.77 -11.18 -23.58
CA ILE A 17 -20.80 -11.71 -24.95
C ILE A 17 -21.70 -12.96 -24.95
N ALA A 18 -22.89 -12.81 -25.55
CA ALA A 18 -23.91 -13.86 -25.55
C ALA A 18 -23.43 -15.16 -26.21
N GLU A 19 -22.63 -15.06 -27.27
CA GLU A 19 -22.05 -16.22 -27.96
C GLU A 19 -21.07 -16.99 -27.05
N TRP A 20 -20.19 -16.28 -26.34
CA TRP A 20 -19.25 -16.90 -25.40
C TRP A 20 -19.98 -17.60 -24.25
N ARG A 21 -21.05 -16.98 -23.73
CA ARG A 21 -21.92 -17.61 -22.73
C ARG A 21 -22.53 -18.90 -23.26
N LYS A 22 -23.11 -18.87 -24.47
CA LYS A 22 -23.72 -20.04 -25.10
C LYS A 22 -22.69 -21.16 -25.29
N MET A 23 -21.59 -20.86 -25.96
CA MET A 23 -20.52 -21.83 -26.25
C MET A 23 -19.90 -22.40 -24.98
N GLY A 24 -19.66 -21.57 -23.96
CA GLY A 24 -19.12 -22.01 -22.68
C GLY A 24 -20.05 -23.00 -21.99
N ARG A 25 -21.35 -22.69 -21.94
CA ARG A 25 -22.34 -23.57 -21.32
C ARG A 25 -22.53 -24.88 -22.09
N GLU A 26 -22.59 -24.84 -23.42
CA GLU A 26 -22.68 -26.03 -24.26
C GLU A 26 -21.46 -26.95 -24.10
N ARG A 27 -20.25 -26.37 -24.08
CA ARG A 27 -19.00 -27.12 -23.91
C ARG A 27 -18.96 -27.90 -22.60
N TYR A 28 -19.45 -27.31 -21.51
CA TYR A 28 -19.40 -27.91 -20.17
C TYR A 28 -20.71 -28.58 -19.72
N LYS A 29 -21.75 -28.56 -20.57
CA LYS A 29 -23.09 -29.07 -20.28
C LYS A 29 -23.75 -28.38 -19.08
N TRP A 30 -23.76 -27.05 -19.09
CA TRP A 30 -24.28 -26.18 -18.01
C TRP A 30 -25.53 -25.37 -18.41
N GLU A 31 -26.18 -25.70 -19.51
CA GLU A 31 -27.27 -24.94 -20.12
C GLU A 31 -28.46 -24.79 -19.18
N ASP A 32 -28.82 -25.87 -18.48
CA ASP A 32 -29.94 -25.96 -17.53
C ASP A 32 -29.54 -25.59 -16.09
N LYS A 33 -28.26 -25.29 -15.83
CA LYS A 33 -27.73 -25.13 -14.47
C LYS A 33 -27.69 -23.67 -14.02
N PHE A 34 -27.82 -23.49 -12.71
CA PHE A 34 -27.38 -22.29 -12.01
C PHE A 34 -25.88 -22.38 -11.73
N VAL A 35 -25.09 -21.59 -12.47
CA VAL A 35 -23.63 -21.67 -12.46
C VAL A 35 -23.07 -20.62 -11.49
N ILE A 36 -22.55 -21.09 -10.36
CA ILE A 36 -21.83 -20.30 -9.37
C ILE A 36 -20.34 -20.38 -9.75
N GLY A 37 -19.64 -19.24 -9.76
CA GLY A 37 -18.21 -19.21 -10.03
C GLY A 37 -17.41 -18.51 -8.94
N THR A 38 -16.24 -19.04 -8.62
CA THR A 38 -15.24 -18.38 -7.77
C THR A 38 -13.90 -18.42 -8.49
N VAL A 39 -13.26 -17.27 -8.65
CA VAL A 39 -11.89 -17.15 -9.14
C VAL A 39 -11.05 -16.51 -8.06
N ALA A 40 -10.18 -17.30 -7.43
CA ALA A 40 -9.36 -16.85 -6.32
C ALA A 40 -8.21 -17.83 -6.07
N THR A 41 -7.09 -17.34 -5.54
CA THR A 41 -5.99 -18.21 -5.10
C THR A 41 -6.37 -18.95 -3.81
N ASN A 42 -6.07 -20.24 -3.73
CA ASN A 42 -6.06 -21.02 -2.48
C ASN A 42 -4.75 -20.78 -1.71
N HIS A 43 -4.48 -19.52 -1.35
CA HIS A 43 -3.32 -19.16 -0.55
C HIS A 43 -3.82 -18.64 0.78
N ILE A 44 -3.46 -19.35 1.87
CA ILE A 44 -4.05 -19.24 3.20
C ILE A 44 -5.59 -19.27 3.16
N GLU A 45 -6.24 -19.29 4.32
CA GLU A 45 -7.71 -19.26 4.37
C GLU A 45 -8.26 -17.83 4.30
N ARG A 46 -7.69 -16.96 3.45
CA ARG A 46 -8.14 -15.55 3.28
C ARG A 46 -9.38 -15.44 2.39
N LYS A 47 -9.58 -16.39 1.46
CA LYS A 47 -10.71 -16.36 0.52
C LYS A 47 -11.99 -16.97 1.10
N ASN A 48 -11.88 -17.52 2.31
CA ASN A 48 -12.97 -18.17 3.03
C ASN A 48 -13.64 -19.30 2.23
N TRP A 49 -12.80 -20.16 1.64
CA TRP A 49 -13.21 -21.36 0.93
C TRP A 49 -14.07 -22.26 1.80
N VAL A 50 -13.76 -22.40 3.09
CA VAL A 50 -14.56 -23.22 4.01
C VAL A 50 -16.00 -22.71 4.11
N ALA A 51 -16.22 -21.42 4.37
CA ALA A 51 -17.56 -20.87 4.45
C ALA A 51 -18.27 -20.92 3.09
N GLY A 52 -17.57 -20.56 2.00
CA GLY A 52 -18.12 -20.59 0.65
C GLY A 52 -18.57 -21.99 0.22
N MET A 53 -17.72 -23.01 0.40
CA MET A 53 -18.05 -24.39 0.04
C MET A 53 -19.17 -24.96 0.93
N LYS A 54 -19.18 -24.69 2.24
CA LYS A 54 -20.29 -25.07 3.13
C LYS A 54 -21.61 -24.45 2.70
N ALA A 55 -21.59 -23.18 2.31
CA ALA A 55 -22.79 -22.48 1.81
C ALA A 55 -23.30 -23.11 0.51
N VAL A 56 -22.41 -23.34 -0.46
CA VAL A 56 -22.81 -23.96 -1.73
C VAL A 56 -23.32 -25.40 -1.54
N ALA A 57 -22.69 -26.18 -0.65
CA ALA A 57 -23.18 -27.54 -0.33
C ALA A 57 -24.56 -27.53 0.34
N THR A 58 -24.79 -26.57 1.24
CA THR A 58 -26.11 -26.37 1.86
C THR A 58 -27.15 -25.91 0.83
N PHE A 59 -26.75 -25.03 -0.08
CA PHE A 59 -27.61 -24.54 -1.15
C PHE A 59 -27.96 -25.64 -2.16
N GLU A 60 -27.02 -26.55 -2.46
CA GLU A 60 -27.29 -27.71 -3.30
C GLU A 60 -28.35 -28.63 -2.71
N SER A 61 -28.31 -28.90 -1.39
CA SER A 61 -29.30 -29.77 -0.75
C SER A 61 -30.72 -29.21 -0.80
N MET A 62 -30.85 -27.89 -0.99
CA MET A 62 -32.14 -27.20 -1.22
C MET A 62 -32.59 -27.27 -2.68
N HIS A 63 -31.66 -27.40 -3.63
CA HIS A 63 -31.90 -27.41 -5.08
C HIS A 63 -31.10 -28.53 -5.78
N PRO A 64 -31.37 -29.80 -5.45
CA PRO A 64 -30.50 -30.92 -5.82
C PRO A 64 -30.38 -31.07 -7.34
N GLY A 65 -29.15 -31.12 -7.83
CA GLY A 65 -28.85 -31.29 -9.25
C GLY A 65 -29.11 -30.07 -10.16
N GLU A 66 -29.55 -28.93 -9.60
CA GLU A 66 -29.80 -27.70 -10.37
C GLU A 66 -28.57 -26.79 -10.48
N ILE A 67 -27.51 -27.05 -9.71
CA ILE A 67 -26.36 -26.15 -9.61
C ILE A 67 -25.09 -26.74 -10.23
N ILE A 68 -24.19 -25.84 -10.62
CA ILE A 68 -22.77 -26.13 -10.81
C ILE A 68 -21.96 -25.08 -10.05
N TYR A 69 -20.90 -25.52 -9.38
CA TYR A 69 -19.94 -24.62 -8.74
C TYR A 69 -18.54 -24.77 -9.36
N TYR A 70 -18.15 -23.78 -10.14
CA TYR A 70 -16.83 -23.70 -10.76
C TYR A 70 -15.87 -22.90 -9.87
N MET A 71 -14.78 -23.53 -9.44
CA MET A 71 -13.75 -22.93 -8.59
C MET A 71 -12.44 -22.85 -9.37
N HIS A 72 -12.13 -21.70 -9.95
CA HIS A 72 -10.86 -21.47 -10.62
C HIS A 72 -9.75 -21.19 -9.59
N THR A 73 -9.13 -22.27 -9.12
CA THR A 73 -8.04 -22.27 -8.13
C THR A 73 -7.22 -23.55 -8.25
N ASN A 74 -6.01 -23.56 -7.67
CA ASN A 74 -5.32 -24.80 -7.36
C ASN A 74 -5.90 -25.42 -6.07
N PRO A 75 -6.59 -26.58 -6.13
CA PRO A 75 -7.22 -27.19 -4.96
C PRO A 75 -6.21 -27.85 -4.01
N LEU A 76 -4.94 -27.96 -4.42
CA LEU A 76 -3.84 -28.57 -3.69
C LEU A 76 -2.66 -27.60 -3.50
N ASP A 77 -2.91 -26.28 -3.51
CA ASP A 77 -1.89 -25.28 -3.12
C ASP A 77 -1.41 -25.59 -1.70
N ASP A 78 -0.10 -25.74 -1.53
CA ASP A 78 0.58 -26.17 -0.30
C ASP A 78 0.49 -25.12 0.82
N ARG A 79 0.18 -23.88 0.46
CA ARG A 79 -0.03 -22.76 1.38
C ARG A 79 -1.51 -22.55 1.71
N GLY A 80 -2.40 -23.33 1.09
CA GLY A 80 -3.84 -23.25 1.25
C GLY A 80 -4.42 -24.37 2.11
N ILE A 81 -5.73 -24.59 1.97
CA ILE A 81 -6.39 -25.78 2.49
C ILE A 81 -6.55 -26.83 1.38
N ASN A 82 -6.61 -28.13 1.74
CA ASN A 82 -6.88 -29.17 0.76
C ASN A 82 -8.37 -29.13 0.34
N LEU A 83 -8.65 -28.45 -0.76
CA LEU A 83 -10.02 -28.26 -1.26
C LEU A 83 -10.63 -29.55 -1.80
N LEU A 84 -9.82 -30.53 -2.23
CA LEU A 84 -10.33 -31.83 -2.65
C LEU A 84 -10.86 -32.64 -1.45
N THR A 85 -10.14 -32.62 -0.33
CA THR A 85 -10.61 -33.27 0.91
C THR A 85 -11.86 -32.58 1.45
N LEU A 86 -11.89 -31.24 1.45
CA LEU A 86 -13.08 -30.48 1.87
C LEU A 86 -14.27 -30.77 0.96
N ARG A 87 -14.05 -30.84 -0.37
CA ARG A 87 -15.07 -31.22 -1.35
C ARG A 87 -15.70 -32.58 -1.01
N THR A 88 -14.88 -33.57 -0.69
CA THR A 88 -15.35 -34.92 -0.33
C THR A 88 -16.06 -34.95 1.01
N ALA A 89 -15.55 -34.22 2.01
CA ALA A 89 -16.22 -34.10 3.31
C ALA A 89 -17.61 -33.46 3.20
N LEU A 90 -17.83 -32.61 2.19
CA LEU A 90 -19.10 -31.95 1.92
C LEU A 90 -19.95 -32.63 0.83
N GLY A 91 -19.49 -33.74 0.25
CA GLY A 91 -20.22 -34.49 -0.79
C GLY A 91 -20.45 -33.70 -2.08
N MET A 92 -19.51 -32.85 -2.51
CA MET A 92 -19.70 -31.91 -3.62
C MET A 92 -19.14 -32.38 -4.98
N GLU A 93 -18.71 -33.63 -5.11
CA GLU A 93 -17.99 -34.15 -6.28
C GLU A 93 -18.77 -34.04 -7.59
N ASN A 94 -20.10 -34.18 -7.52
CA ASN A 94 -20.94 -34.29 -8.70
C ASN A 94 -21.23 -32.94 -9.38
N TYR A 95 -21.17 -31.85 -8.62
CA TYR A 95 -21.56 -30.51 -9.09
C TYR A 95 -20.45 -29.46 -8.96
N THR A 96 -19.28 -29.82 -8.44
CA THR A 96 -18.11 -28.92 -8.41
C THR A 96 -17.13 -29.21 -9.53
N LYS A 97 -16.47 -28.16 -10.02
CA LYS A 97 -15.44 -28.23 -11.06
C LYS A 97 -14.25 -27.37 -10.67
N PHE A 98 -13.05 -27.89 -10.93
CA PHE A 98 -11.78 -27.16 -10.89
C PHE A 98 -11.18 -27.14 -12.30
N PRO A 99 -10.24 -26.23 -12.59
CA PRO A 99 -9.41 -26.33 -13.78
C PRO A 99 -8.68 -27.67 -13.83
N SER A 100 -8.36 -28.14 -15.03
CA SER A 100 -7.54 -29.32 -15.24
C SER A 100 -6.12 -29.11 -14.71
N HIS A 101 -5.40 -30.21 -14.45
CA HIS A 101 -4.00 -30.16 -14.02
C HIS A 101 -3.11 -29.39 -15.01
N ALA A 102 -3.38 -29.50 -16.31
CA ALA A 102 -2.66 -28.75 -17.33
C ALA A 102 -2.91 -27.24 -17.20
N GLU A 103 -4.17 -26.81 -17.13
CA GLU A 103 -4.56 -25.40 -16.96
C GLU A 103 -3.98 -24.80 -15.67
N MET A 104 -3.89 -25.58 -14.59
CA MET A 104 -3.26 -25.13 -13.35
C MET A 104 -1.74 -24.97 -13.47
N ALA A 105 -1.08 -25.82 -14.27
CA ALA A 105 0.37 -25.81 -14.42
C ALA A 105 0.87 -24.70 -15.35
N ILE A 106 0.14 -24.44 -16.45
CA ILE A 106 0.57 -23.47 -17.48
C ILE A 106 -0.21 -22.15 -17.45
N GLY A 107 -1.29 -22.08 -16.67
CA GLY A 107 -2.25 -20.98 -16.72
C GLY A 107 -3.20 -21.08 -17.90
N ILE A 108 -4.11 -20.11 -18.01
CA ILE A 108 -4.96 -19.95 -19.18
C ILE A 108 -4.86 -18.51 -19.69
N GLU A 109 -5.15 -18.34 -20.98
CA GLU A 109 -5.21 -17.01 -21.59
C GLU A 109 -6.33 -16.16 -20.97
N THR A 110 -6.11 -14.86 -20.88
CA THR A 110 -7.09 -13.91 -20.31
C THR A 110 -8.42 -13.93 -21.05
N GLU A 111 -8.43 -14.11 -22.37
CA GLU A 111 -9.68 -14.27 -23.13
C GLU A 111 -10.43 -15.55 -22.73
N THR A 112 -9.71 -16.65 -22.47
CA THR A 112 -10.32 -17.88 -21.95
C THR A 112 -10.96 -17.64 -20.59
N MET A 113 -10.34 -16.81 -19.75
CA MET A 113 -10.94 -16.40 -18.47
C MET A 113 -12.20 -15.54 -18.67
N ALA A 114 -12.16 -14.57 -19.59
CA ALA A 114 -13.33 -13.75 -19.93
C ALA A 114 -14.51 -14.60 -20.44
N ARG A 115 -14.23 -15.62 -21.26
CA ARG A 115 -15.22 -16.63 -21.71
C ARG A 115 -15.80 -17.41 -20.53
N MET A 116 -14.96 -17.81 -19.57
CA MET A 116 -15.41 -18.52 -18.38
C MET A 116 -16.34 -17.66 -17.51
N TYR A 117 -16.00 -16.38 -17.26
CA TYR A 117 -16.90 -15.46 -16.54
C TYR A 117 -18.26 -15.33 -17.24
N ASN A 118 -18.29 -15.23 -18.58
CA ASN A 118 -19.54 -15.14 -19.35
C ASN A 118 -20.46 -16.37 -19.16
N ALA A 119 -19.90 -17.54 -18.82
CA ALA A 119 -20.69 -18.75 -18.54
C ALA A 119 -21.40 -18.73 -17.18
N LEU A 120 -20.96 -17.88 -16.23
CA LEU A 120 -21.48 -17.83 -14.86
C LEU A 120 -22.86 -17.16 -14.76
N ASP A 121 -23.66 -17.53 -13.77
CA ASP A 121 -24.85 -16.78 -13.36
C ASP A 121 -24.57 -15.83 -12.20
N VAL A 122 -23.69 -16.24 -11.28
CA VAL A 122 -23.28 -15.44 -10.13
C VAL A 122 -21.83 -15.73 -9.79
N PHE A 123 -21.10 -14.70 -9.38
CA PHE A 123 -19.74 -14.82 -8.88
C PHE A 123 -19.75 -14.74 -7.35
N LEU A 124 -19.16 -15.72 -6.67
CA LEU A 124 -19.12 -15.82 -5.21
C LEU A 124 -17.68 -15.57 -4.72
N LEU A 125 -17.51 -14.61 -3.83
CA LEU A 125 -16.21 -14.34 -3.18
C LEU A 125 -16.42 -13.90 -1.72
N PRO A 126 -16.58 -14.86 -0.78
CA PRO A 126 -16.77 -14.57 0.63
C PRO A 126 -15.44 -14.23 1.33
N THR A 127 -14.62 -13.41 0.69
CA THR A 127 -13.25 -13.07 1.14
C THR A 127 -13.21 -12.44 2.52
N LYS A 128 -12.21 -12.83 3.33
CA LYS A 128 -11.92 -12.28 4.66
C LYS A 128 -11.40 -10.83 4.63
N GLY A 129 -11.14 -10.30 3.43
CA GLY A 129 -10.78 -8.92 3.16
C GLY A 129 -9.90 -8.82 1.92
N GLU A 130 -10.11 -7.84 1.04
CA GLU A 130 -9.37 -7.62 -0.21
C GLU A 130 -8.78 -6.21 -0.29
N GLY A 131 -7.62 -6.10 -0.95
CA GLY A 131 -7.07 -4.81 -1.36
C GLY A 131 -7.88 -4.16 -2.50
N PHE A 132 -8.14 -4.91 -3.57
CA PHE A 132 -9.01 -4.45 -4.66
C PHE A 132 -9.98 -5.54 -5.10
N GLY A 133 -9.49 -6.70 -5.54
CA GLY A 133 -10.36 -7.80 -5.99
C GLY A 133 -10.55 -7.84 -7.51
N ILE A 134 -9.42 -7.97 -8.24
CA ILE A 134 -9.40 -8.07 -9.70
C ILE A 134 -10.43 -9.09 -10.25
N PRO A 135 -10.51 -10.32 -9.72
CA PRO A 135 -11.47 -11.30 -10.26
C PRO A 135 -12.94 -10.88 -10.07
N LEU A 136 -13.22 -10.14 -8.98
CA LEU A 136 -14.56 -9.64 -8.72
C LEU A 136 -14.95 -8.58 -9.76
N ILE A 137 -14.05 -7.63 -10.06
CA ILE A 137 -14.34 -6.58 -11.04
C ILE A 137 -14.38 -7.13 -12.48
N GLU A 138 -13.58 -8.14 -12.81
CA GLU A 138 -13.64 -8.86 -14.10
C GLU A 138 -14.99 -9.57 -14.29
N ALA A 139 -15.49 -10.26 -13.25
CA ALA A 139 -16.80 -10.89 -13.28
C ALA A 139 -17.91 -9.84 -13.51
N GLN A 140 -17.87 -8.73 -12.78
CA GLN A 140 -18.80 -7.62 -12.96
C GLN A 140 -18.71 -7.01 -14.37
N ALA A 141 -17.49 -6.87 -14.91
CA ALA A 141 -17.26 -6.39 -16.26
C ALA A 141 -17.89 -7.33 -17.30
N CYS A 142 -17.86 -8.64 -17.09
CA CYS A 142 -18.62 -9.60 -17.92
C CYS A 142 -20.15 -9.57 -17.69
N GLY A 143 -20.66 -8.67 -16.85
CA GLY A 143 -22.06 -8.55 -16.50
C GLY A 143 -22.53 -9.62 -15.51
N VAL A 144 -21.62 -10.29 -14.81
CA VAL A 144 -21.95 -11.30 -13.80
C VAL A 144 -22.20 -10.59 -12.46
N PRO A 145 -23.38 -10.75 -11.83
CA PRO A 145 -23.62 -10.20 -10.51
C PRO A 145 -22.79 -10.95 -9.46
N VAL A 146 -22.42 -10.24 -8.40
CA VAL A 146 -21.48 -10.74 -7.39
C VAL A 146 -22.14 -10.93 -6.02
N ILE A 147 -21.69 -11.94 -5.29
CA ILE A 147 -21.92 -12.13 -3.85
C ILE A 147 -20.56 -12.00 -3.18
N THR A 148 -20.34 -10.95 -2.39
CA THR A 148 -19.06 -10.71 -1.72
C THR A 148 -19.23 -10.11 -0.33
N THR A 149 -18.15 -10.02 0.45
CA THR A 149 -18.19 -9.46 1.80
C THR A 149 -18.33 -7.96 1.80
N HIS A 150 -19.12 -7.45 2.76
CA HIS A 150 -19.20 -6.03 3.07
C HIS A 150 -18.02 -5.62 3.96
N CYS A 151 -16.79 -5.76 3.46
CA CYS A 151 -15.57 -5.35 4.15
C CYS A 151 -14.50 -4.82 3.18
N THR A 152 -13.53 -4.06 3.69
CA THR A 152 -12.37 -3.59 2.91
C THR A 152 -12.79 -2.89 1.60
N ALA A 153 -12.03 -3.03 0.51
CA ALA A 153 -12.34 -2.38 -0.77
C ALA A 153 -13.60 -2.93 -1.47
N GLN A 154 -14.09 -4.12 -1.08
CA GLN A 154 -15.24 -4.73 -1.77
C GLN A 154 -16.51 -3.87 -1.65
N LYS A 155 -16.67 -3.11 -0.56
CA LYS A 155 -17.79 -2.17 -0.40
C LYS A 155 -17.82 -1.05 -1.44
N GLU A 156 -16.66 -0.71 -1.96
CA GLU A 156 -16.45 0.40 -2.88
C GLU A 156 -16.54 -0.07 -4.34
N ILE A 157 -15.94 -1.23 -4.63
CA ILE A 157 -15.77 -1.72 -6.00
C ILE A 157 -16.88 -2.66 -6.47
N ALA A 158 -17.71 -3.19 -5.57
CA ALA A 158 -18.76 -4.15 -5.91
C ALA A 158 -20.15 -3.52 -5.95
N ASP A 159 -20.98 -3.98 -6.88
CA ASP A 159 -22.42 -3.82 -6.88
C ASP A 159 -23.06 -5.20 -7.06
N GLY A 160 -23.69 -5.68 -5.99
CA GLY A 160 -24.30 -7.01 -5.94
C GLY A 160 -24.92 -7.28 -4.58
N TRP A 161 -24.84 -8.53 -4.14
CA TRP A 161 -25.25 -8.93 -2.81
C TRP A 161 -24.06 -8.96 -1.86
N PHE A 162 -24.26 -8.41 -0.68
CA PHE A 162 -23.21 -8.24 0.31
C PHE A 162 -23.46 -9.12 1.54
N ILE A 163 -22.46 -9.92 1.90
CA ILE A 163 -22.38 -10.68 3.15
C ILE A 163 -22.00 -9.68 4.25
N LYS A 164 -22.85 -9.52 5.26
CA LYS A 164 -22.72 -8.52 6.33
C LYS A 164 -22.51 -9.15 7.71
N ASP A 165 -22.91 -10.40 7.89
CA ASP A 165 -22.66 -11.18 9.10
C ASP A 165 -21.20 -11.66 9.10
N LEU A 166 -20.35 -10.77 9.61
CA LEU A 166 -18.89 -10.89 9.60
C LEU A 166 -18.33 -10.81 11.02
N GLU A 167 -17.59 -11.84 11.43
CA GLU A 167 -16.87 -11.86 12.71
C GLU A 167 -15.43 -11.39 12.51
N ARG A 168 -14.91 -10.52 13.38
CA ARG A 168 -13.52 -10.06 13.29
C ARG A 168 -12.58 -11.08 13.93
N ILE A 169 -11.56 -11.48 13.19
CA ILE A 169 -10.50 -12.37 13.66
C ILE A 169 -9.16 -11.65 13.63
N TRP A 170 -8.38 -11.78 14.71
CA TRP A 170 -6.99 -11.29 14.74
C TRP A 170 -6.09 -12.29 14.03
N THR A 171 -5.18 -11.81 13.19
CA THR A 171 -4.34 -12.67 12.36
C THR A 171 -2.85 -12.53 12.69
N ALA A 172 -2.05 -13.48 12.23
CA ALA A 172 -0.59 -13.43 12.33
C ALA A 172 0.05 -12.24 11.59
N GLN A 173 -0.72 -11.52 10.75
CA GLN A 173 -0.29 -10.28 10.10
C GLN A 173 -0.44 -9.05 11.02
N ASN A 174 -0.72 -9.25 12.32
CA ASN A 174 -0.98 -8.19 13.28
C ASN A 174 -2.09 -7.22 12.82
N SER A 175 -3.12 -7.77 12.20
CA SER A 175 -4.27 -7.02 11.69
C SER A 175 -5.55 -7.85 11.77
N TRP A 176 -6.69 -7.14 11.77
CA TRP A 176 -8.02 -7.73 11.74
C TRP A 176 -8.40 -8.19 10.33
N GLN A 177 -8.91 -9.41 10.22
CA GLN A 177 -9.64 -9.93 9.06
C GLN A 177 -11.05 -10.35 9.46
N PHE A 178 -11.86 -10.82 8.51
CA PHE A 178 -13.26 -11.20 8.74
C PHE A 178 -13.53 -12.67 8.47
N GLU A 179 -14.29 -13.33 9.33
CA GLU A 179 -14.86 -14.66 9.10
C GLU A 179 -16.33 -14.49 8.68
N CYS A 180 -16.77 -15.24 7.66
CA CYS A 180 -18.11 -15.11 7.10
C CYS A 180 -19.05 -16.15 7.70
N ASN A 181 -20.27 -15.75 8.06
CA ASN A 181 -21.31 -16.72 8.37
C ASN A 181 -21.84 -17.36 7.08
N TYR A 182 -21.60 -18.66 6.90
CA TYR A 182 -22.01 -19.39 5.70
C TYR A 182 -23.53 -19.41 5.49
N ARG A 183 -24.34 -19.25 6.55
CA ARG A 183 -25.81 -19.22 6.45
C ARG A 183 -26.31 -17.99 5.70
N GLU A 184 -25.72 -16.83 5.93
CA GLU A 184 -26.06 -15.63 5.16
C GLU A 184 -25.65 -15.81 3.68
N ILE A 185 -24.54 -16.50 3.40
CA ILE A 185 -24.15 -16.81 2.02
C ILE A 185 -25.23 -17.68 1.34
N VAL A 186 -25.82 -18.66 2.04
CA VAL A 186 -26.95 -19.45 1.53
C VAL A 186 -28.15 -18.56 1.18
N ASP A 187 -28.53 -17.65 2.08
CA ASP A 187 -29.65 -16.71 1.83
C ASP A 187 -29.41 -15.80 0.62
N LEU A 188 -28.16 -15.38 0.40
CA LEU A 188 -27.79 -14.57 -0.76
C LEU A 188 -27.74 -15.38 -2.06
N LEU A 189 -27.29 -16.64 -2.00
CA LEU A 189 -27.38 -17.58 -3.13
C LEU A 189 -28.83 -17.83 -3.53
N GLU A 190 -29.73 -18.03 -2.56
CA GLU A 190 -31.17 -18.15 -2.79
C GLU A 190 -31.73 -16.91 -3.51
N LYS A 191 -31.38 -15.70 -3.05
CA LYS A 191 -31.80 -14.44 -3.71
C LYS A 191 -31.31 -14.36 -5.15
N ALA A 192 -30.05 -14.72 -5.41
CA ALA A 192 -29.48 -14.70 -6.75
C ALA A 192 -30.17 -15.71 -7.68
N TYR A 193 -30.43 -16.91 -7.17
CA TYR A 193 -31.11 -17.98 -7.87
C TYR A 193 -32.56 -17.62 -8.22
N GLN A 194 -33.33 -17.07 -7.26
CA GLN A 194 -34.69 -16.58 -7.51
C GLN A 194 -34.71 -15.40 -8.48
N ALA A 195 -33.70 -14.52 -8.44
CA ALA A 195 -33.55 -13.45 -9.42
C ALA A 195 -33.35 -14.03 -10.84
N LYS A 196 -32.59 -15.12 -10.98
CA LYS A 196 -32.44 -15.81 -12.27
C LYS A 196 -33.76 -16.45 -12.72
N LYS A 197 -34.42 -17.23 -11.86
CA LYS A 197 -35.68 -17.91 -12.19
C LYS A 197 -36.78 -16.92 -12.63
N SER A 198 -36.83 -15.75 -11.98
CA SER A 198 -37.79 -14.68 -12.33
C SER A 198 -37.36 -13.79 -13.50
N GLY A 199 -36.16 -13.95 -14.05
CA GLY A 199 -35.58 -13.07 -15.07
C GLY A 199 -35.15 -11.69 -14.57
N THR A 200 -35.36 -11.38 -13.28
CA THR A 200 -34.97 -10.09 -12.68
C THR A 200 -33.46 -9.94 -12.49
N ILE A 201 -32.70 -11.03 -12.64
CA ILE A 201 -31.22 -11.02 -12.59
C ILE A 201 -30.59 -10.01 -13.56
N VAL A 202 -31.26 -9.73 -14.69
CA VAL A 202 -30.80 -8.75 -15.69
C VAL A 202 -30.56 -7.36 -15.08
N LYS A 203 -31.34 -6.96 -14.06
CA LYS A 203 -31.12 -5.70 -13.34
C LYS A 203 -29.76 -5.71 -12.61
N TYR A 204 -29.41 -6.83 -12.00
CA TYR A 204 -28.15 -6.99 -11.28
C TYR A 204 -26.96 -7.10 -12.24
N GLN A 205 -27.14 -7.77 -13.39
CA GLN A 205 -26.13 -7.83 -14.45
C GLN A 205 -25.76 -6.44 -14.97
N LYS A 206 -26.77 -5.59 -15.23
CA LYS A 206 -26.56 -4.20 -15.67
C LYS A 206 -25.83 -3.36 -14.62
N ARG A 207 -26.19 -3.50 -13.34
CA ARG A 207 -25.55 -2.81 -12.22
C ARG A 207 -24.10 -3.24 -12.03
N ALA A 208 -23.84 -4.54 -12.06
CA ALA A 208 -22.50 -5.10 -12.00
C ALA A 208 -21.61 -4.52 -13.10
N ARG A 209 -22.08 -4.57 -14.37
CA ARG A 209 -21.33 -3.97 -15.49
C ARG A 209 -21.10 -2.48 -15.27
N ALA A 210 -22.12 -1.72 -14.91
CA ALA A 210 -22.01 -0.27 -14.69
C ALA A 210 -20.96 0.05 -13.61
N LYS A 211 -20.93 -0.70 -12.50
CA LYS A 211 -19.92 -0.57 -11.46
C LYS A 211 -18.52 -0.88 -11.97
N ALA A 212 -18.35 -1.92 -12.80
CA ALA A 212 -17.06 -2.23 -13.40
C ALA A 212 -16.54 -1.12 -14.33
N MET A 213 -17.42 -0.43 -15.07
CA MET A 213 -17.03 0.69 -15.94
C MET A 213 -16.45 1.87 -15.14
N GLU A 214 -16.69 1.98 -13.83
CA GLU A 214 -16.06 3.00 -12.99
C GLU A 214 -14.54 2.79 -12.88
N TYR A 215 -14.06 1.57 -13.10
CA TYR A 215 -12.66 1.13 -12.98
C TYR A 215 -12.06 0.69 -14.32
N ASP A 216 -12.63 1.14 -15.43
CA ASP A 216 -12.06 0.91 -16.76
C ASP A 216 -10.63 1.43 -16.86
N GLU A 217 -9.76 0.70 -17.56
CA GLU A 217 -8.34 1.02 -17.63
C GLU A 217 -8.04 2.38 -18.27
N GLU A 218 -8.75 2.77 -19.33
CA GLU A 218 -8.57 4.08 -19.94
C GLU A 218 -9.05 5.17 -18.99
N LYS A 219 -10.19 4.96 -18.35
CA LYS A 219 -10.72 5.91 -17.37
C LYS A 219 -9.75 6.12 -16.22
N VAL A 220 -9.26 5.05 -15.59
CA VAL A 220 -8.33 5.15 -14.47
C VAL A 220 -7.03 5.83 -14.88
N PHE A 221 -6.48 5.46 -16.05
CA PHE A 221 -5.27 6.07 -16.58
C PHE A 221 -5.43 7.56 -16.90
N ASN A 222 -6.59 7.97 -17.42
CA ASN A 222 -6.81 9.35 -17.85
C ASN A 222 -7.33 10.27 -16.73
N GLU A 223 -7.96 9.74 -15.68
CA GLU A 223 -8.55 10.56 -14.60
C GLU A 223 -7.73 10.53 -13.31
N TYR A 224 -7.20 9.36 -12.90
CA TYR A 224 -6.57 9.19 -11.59
C TYR A 224 -5.06 9.38 -11.61
N TRP A 225 -4.39 8.94 -12.68
CA TRP A 225 -2.93 9.03 -12.79
C TRP A 225 -2.38 10.43 -13.06
N PRO A 226 -3.01 11.32 -13.89
CA PRO A 226 -2.41 12.61 -14.21
C PRO A 226 -2.06 13.50 -13.02
N PRO A 227 -2.92 13.69 -11.99
CA PRO A 227 -2.53 14.51 -10.84
C PRO A 227 -1.37 13.90 -10.05
N VAL A 228 -1.26 12.57 -10.00
CA VAL A 228 -0.15 11.89 -9.32
C VAL A 228 1.14 12.02 -10.10
N LEU A 229 1.09 11.82 -11.42
CA LEU A 229 2.25 11.98 -12.30
C LEU A 229 2.74 13.43 -12.31
N ALA A 230 1.81 14.39 -12.33
CA ALA A 230 2.14 15.81 -12.24
C ALA A 230 2.80 16.15 -10.91
N ASP A 231 2.32 15.60 -9.79
CA ASP A 231 2.95 15.81 -8.49
C ASP A 231 4.32 15.11 -8.37
N ILE A 232 4.46 13.89 -8.88
CA ILE A 232 5.75 13.19 -8.97
C ILE A 232 6.74 14.02 -9.81
N GLU A 233 6.32 14.48 -10.98
CA GLU A 233 7.13 15.33 -11.85
C GLU A 233 7.50 16.63 -11.15
N LYS A 234 6.54 17.27 -10.47
CA LYS A 234 6.78 18.46 -9.66
C LYS A 234 7.79 18.18 -8.56
N ARG A 235 7.72 17.05 -7.84
CA ARG A 235 8.70 16.66 -6.79
C ARG A 235 10.08 16.35 -7.36
N ILE A 236 10.14 15.77 -8.55
CA ILE A 236 11.41 15.48 -9.25
C ILE A 236 12.08 16.77 -9.75
N LYS A 237 11.28 17.69 -10.30
CA LYS A 237 11.75 18.98 -10.87
C LYS A 237 11.90 20.09 -9.83
N GLN A 238 11.21 19.98 -8.69
CA GLN A 238 11.45 20.85 -7.56
C GLN A 238 12.95 20.77 -7.22
N PRO A 239 13.60 21.90 -6.92
CA PRO A 239 14.88 21.86 -6.23
C PRO A 239 14.70 20.91 -5.06
N LYS A 240 15.41 19.79 -5.07
CA LYS A 240 15.41 18.92 -3.91
C LYS A 240 16.05 19.76 -2.82
N ASN A 241 15.24 20.30 -1.90
CA ASN A 241 15.72 20.69 -0.59
C ASN A 241 16.10 19.41 0.17
N MET A 242 17.12 18.71 -0.34
CA MET A 242 17.97 17.77 0.37
C MET A 242 19.31 18.43 0.70
N GLU A 243 19.45 19.75 0.50
CA GLU A 243 20.47 20.51 1.21
C GLU A 243 19.98 20.72 2.65
N GLY A 244 20.57 19.97 3.58
CA GLY A 244 20.56 20.35 4.99
C GLY A 244 20.26 19.25 5.99
N VAL A 245 19.16 18.47 5.85
CA VAL A 245 18.81 17.45 6.87
C VAL A 245 19.19 16.05 6.43
N GLN A 246 20.28 15.53 6.99
CA GLN A 246 20.59 14.11 6.99
C GLN A 246 19.77 13.39 8.08
N PRO A 247 18.75 12.55 7.77
CA PRO A 247 17.84 12.02 8.80
C PRO A 247 18.53 11.20 9.89
N TRP A 248 19.63 10.54 9.56
CA TRP A 248 20.42 9.77 10.52
C TRP A 248 21.22 10.66 11.50
N ARG A 249 21.49 11.92 11.16
CA ARG A 249 22.11 12.89 12.09
C ARG A 249 21.16 13.26 13.22
N LEU A 250 19.83 13.19 13.01
CA LEU A 250 18.84 13.50 14.05
C LEU A 250 18.98 12.62 15.30
N SER A 251 19.52 11.40 15.16
CA SER A 251 19.80 10.50 16.29
C SER A 251 20.85 11.04 17.28
N PHE A 252 21.60 12.07 16.90
CA PHE A 252 22.59 12.73 17.76
C PHE A 252 22.02 13.94 18.51
N ILE A 253 20.79 14.37 18.20
CA ILE A 253 20.10 15.40 18.96
C ILE A 253 19.56 14.74 20.24
N PRO A 254 19.95 15.21 21.44
CA PRO A 254 19.47 14.63 22.69
C PRO A 254 17.97 14.88 22.88
N GLN A 255 17.36 14.25 23.90
CA GLN A 255 15.96 14.52 24.25
C GLN A 255 15.79 15.84 25.03
N THR A 256 16.84 16.29 25.72
CA THR A 256 16.85 17.53 26.52
C THR A 256 18.27 18.05 26.67
N CYS A 257 18.41 19.34 27.00
CA CYS A 257 19.67 19.95 27.39
C CYS A 257 19.50 20.87 28.60
N VAL A 258 20.60 21.19 29.29
CA VAL A 258 20.63 22.14 30.42
C VAL A 258 21.83 23.09 30.23
N PRO A 259 21.65 24.42 30.21
CA PRO A 259 20.38 25.15 30.18
C PRO A 259 19.53 24.78 28.94
N ARG A 260 18.20 24.99 29.01
CA ARG A 260 17.28 24.77 27.87
C ARG A 260 17.45 25.86 26.80
N LYS A 261 18.63 25.87 26.19
CA LYS A 261 19.06 26.82 25.16
C LYS A 261 20.01 26.10 24.20
N VAL A 262 19.74 26.22 22.91
CA VAL A 262 20.48 25.52 21.85
C VAL A 262 21.04 26.50 20.84
N LEU A 263 22.27 26.25 20.39
CA LEU A 263 22.93 27.00 19.33
C LEU A 263 23.04 26.14 18.07
N ASP A 264 22.65 26.71 16.93
CA ASP A 264 22.78 26.13 15.59
C ASP A 264 23.76 26.99 14.78
N ILE A 265 24.99 26.50 14.61
CA ILE A 265 26.11 27.20 13.97
C ILE A 265 26.11 26.90 12.47
N GLY A 266 26.07 27.94 11.64
CA GLY A 266 25.96 27.79 10.18
C GLY A 266 24.58 27.24 9.81
N CYS A 267 23.53 27.77 10.46
CA CYS A 267 22.17 27.28 10.29
C CYS A 267 21.60 27.53 8.89
N GLY A 268 22.24 28.38 8.09
CA GLY A 268 21.77 28.78 6.77
C GLY A 268 20.45 29.54 6.82
N VAL A 269 20.03 30.04 5.66
CA VAL A 269 18.75 30.75 5.53
C VAL A 269 17.55 29.82 5.73
N THR A 270 17.72 28.54 5.41
CA THR A 270 16.66 27.51 5.42
C THR A 270 16.52 26.79 6.77
N GLN A 271 17.50 26.91 7.68
CA GLN A 271 17.47 26.39 9.05
C GLN A 271 16.98 24.92 9.16
N PRO A 272 17.61 23.99 8.43
CA PRO A 272 17.10 22.63 8.20
C PRO A 272 16.82 21.84 9.49
N TYR A 273 17.61 22.07 10.56
CA TYR A 273 17.50 21.34 11.83
C TYR A 273 16.67 22.07 12.90
N ARG A 274 16.17 23.28 12.62
CA ARG A 274 15.54 24.15 13.62
C ARG A 274 14.39 23.48 14.35
N SER A 275 13.49 22.81 13.62
CA SER A 275 12.29 22.19 14.20
C SER A 275 12.63 21.12 15.26
N GLN A 276 13.75 20.41 15.10
CA GLN A 276 14.21 19.40 16.05
C GLN A 276 14.97 20.04 17.22
N LEU A 277 15.78 21.07 16.94
CA LEU A 277 16.57 21.76 17.95
C LEU A 277 15.70 22.61 18.89
N GLU A 278 14.62 23.25 18.40
CA GLU A 278 13.65 23.99 19.22
C GLU A 278 13.02 23.14 20.33
N GLY A 279 12.92 21.82 20.13
CA GLY A 279 12.47 20.87 21.15
C GLY A 279 13.35 20.88 22.41
N LEU A 280 14.62 21.29 22.31
CA LEU A 280 15.56 21.36 23.42
C LEU A 280 15.38 22.61 24.29
N GLY A 281 14.81 23.70 23.75
CA GLY A 281 14.61 24.95 24.46
C GLY A 281 14.72 26.18 23.55
N LYS A 282 15.21 27.30 24.08
CA LYS A 282 15.38 28.53 23.29
C LYS A 282 16.41 28.31 22.18
N TYR A 283 15.93 28.31 20.93
CA TYR A 283 16.76 28.20 19.74
C TYR A 283 17.45 29.51 19.39
N VAL A 284 18.72 29.42 19.01
CA VAL A 284 19.53 30.51 18.50
C VAL A 284 20.27 29.99 17.26
N GLY A 285 19.90 30.49 16.08
CA GLY A 285 20.62 30.22 14.84
C GLY A 285 21.61 31.34 14.54
N ILE A 286 22.82 30.98 14.14
CA ILE A 286 23.80 31.93 13.61
C ILE A 286 24.22 31.57 12.19
N ASP A 287 24.53 32.59 11.40
CA ASP A 287 25.14 32.45 10.08
C ASP A 287 25.91 33.72 9.71
N ILE A 288 26.85 33.63 8.77
CA ILE A 288 27.60 34.80 8.27
C ILE A 288 26.82 35.53 7.17
N LEU A 289 25.85 34.86 6.54
CA LEU A 289 25.04 35.40 5.45
C LEU A 289 23.73 36.03 5.95
N ASN A 290 23.39 37.20 5.39
CA ASN A 290 22.16 37.91 5.73
C ASN A 290 21.01 37.46 4.82
N GLY A 291 20.11 36.61 5.32
CA GLY A 291 18.94 36.16 4.56
C GLY A 291 17.62 36.12 5.33
N ASN A 292 17.63 36.18 6.66
CA ASN A 292 16.41 36.09 7.48
C ASN A 292 16.58 36.89 8.80
N LYS A 293 15.55 37.64 9.21
CA LYS A 293 15.55 38.46 10.45
C LYS A 293 15.66 37.62 11.74
N GLU A 294 15.41 36.32 11.64
CA GLU A 294 15.44 35.39 12.78
C GLU A 294 16.82 34.71 12.99
N VAL A 295 17.81 35.00 12.14
CA VAL A 295 19.18 34.48 12.24
C VAL A 295 20.10 35.58 12.76
N THR A 296 20.91 35.25 13.77
CA THR A 296 21.92 36.18 14.28
C THR A 296 23.13 36.18 13.35
N ILE A 297 23.43 37.33 12.75
CA ILE A 297 24.60 37.47 11.86
C ILE A 297 25.87 37.50 12.73
N ALA A 298 26.69 36.45 12.65
CA ALA A 298 27.92 36.32 13.45
C ALA A 298 28.95 35.40 12.76
N ASP A 299 30.23 35.66 13.01
CA ASP A 299 31.32 34.79 12.58
C ASP A 299 31.47 33.62 13.57
N ALA A 300 31.45 32.38 13.07
CA ALA A 300 31.60 31.19 13.89
C ALA A 300 32.99 31.06 14.54
N HIS A 301 33.99 31.79 14.05
CA HIS A 301 35.32 31.85 14.66
C HIS A 301 35.35 32.68 15.95
N ASP A 302 34.35 33.55 16.19
CA ASP A 302 34.31 34.48 17.32
C ASP A 302 32.84 34.66 17.78
N LEU A 303 32.32 33.68 18.51
CA LEU A 303 30.91 33.62 18.86
C LEU A 303 30.57 34.69 19.93
N PRO A 304 29.53 35.52 19.72
CA PRO A 304 29.17 36.63 20.62
C PRO A 304 28.40 36.17 21.87
N TYR A 305 28.79 35.04 22.44
CA TYR A 305 28.13 34.39 23.58
C TYR A 305 29.13 34.08 24.69
N LYS A 306 28.62 34.00 25.92
CA LYS A 306 29.42 33.68 27.11
C LYS A 306 29.79 32.20 27.13
N ASP A 307 30.80 31.89 27.93
CA ASP A 307 31.20 30.51 28.19
C ASP A 307 30.04 29.73 28.80
N ASN A 308 29.84 28.49 28.34
CA ASN A 308 28.79 27.58 28.81
C ASN A 308 27.35 28.16 28.75
N GLU A 309 27.07 29.08 27.84
CA GLU A 309 25.76 29.71 27.68
C GLU A 309 24.69 28.75 27.12
N PHE A 310 25.08 27.74 26.33
CA PHE A 310 24.18 26.81 25.66
C PHE A 310 24.26 25.41 26.26
N GLY A 311 23.10 24.76 26.44
CA GLY A 311 23.06 23.37 26.88
C GLY A 311 23.43 22.38 25.77
N PHE A 312 23.22 22.76 24.51
CA PHE A 312 23.59 21.97 23.34
C PHE A 312 24.01 22.87 22.16
N VAL A 313 25.04 22.45 21.41
CA VAL A 313 25.54 23.14 20.23
C VAL A 313 25.56 22.18 19.04
N TRP A 314 24.98 22.62 17.93
CA TRP A 314 24.84 21.90 16.68
C TRP A 314 25.55 22.62 15.54
N CYS A 315 26.24 21.88 14.68
CA CYS A 315 26.92 22.42 13.49
C CYS A 315 27.04 21.33 12.44
N SER A 316 26.30 21.39 11.33
CA SER A 316 26.15 20.20 10.48
C SER A 316 26.89 20.23 9.15
N GLU A 317 27.18 21.39 8.56
CA GLU A 317 27.71 21.51 7.18
C GLU A 317 28.47 22.85 7.00
N LEU A 318 29.35 23.19 7.95
CA LEU A 318 30.06 24.49 7.98
C LEU A 318 31.58 24.38 7.95
N LEU A 319 32.15 23.32 8.51
CA LEU A 319 33.60 23.25 8.81
C LEU A 319 34.47 23.29 7.55
N GLU A 320 33.93 22.93 6.39
CA GLU A 320 34.59 22.92 5.09
C GLU A 320 34.69 24.30 4.45
N HIS A 321 33.86 25.23 4.93
CA HIS A 321 33.69 26.57 4.37
C HIS A 321 34.37 27.66 5.20
N VAL A 322 34.91 27.31 6.37
CA VAL A 322 35.59 28.25 7.29
C VAL A 322 37.10 28.28 7.08
N LYS A 323 37.75 29.35 7.54
CA LYS A 323 39.20 29.53 7.40
C LYS A 323 39.99 28.67 8.40
N ASP A 324 39.49 28.59 9.64
CA ASP A 324 40.10 27.83 10.73
C ASP A 324 39.03 26.97 11.43
N PRO A 325 38.79 25.74 10.93
CA PRO A 325 37.82 24.82 11.52
C PRO A 325 38.15 24.47 12.98
N ALA A 326 39.43 24.45 13.36
CA ALA A 326 39.85 24.14 14.73
C ALA A 326 39.40 25.23 15.71
N LYS A 327 39.52 26.50 15.30
CA LYS A 327 38.99 27.64 16.07
C LYS A 327 37.47 27.59 16.23
N VAL A 328 36.73 27.27 15.15
CA VAL A 328 35.26 27.11 15.22
C VAL A 328 34.86 26.02 16.20
N ILE A 329 35.56 24.88 16.21
CA ILE A 329 35.30 23.80 17.18
C ILE A 329 35.63 24.24 18.60
N ALA A 330 36.72 24.98 18.81
CA ALA A 330 37.08 25.52 20.12
C ALA A 330 36.02 26.50 20.63
N GLU A 331 35.50 27.37 19.78
CA GLU A 331 34.40 28.29 20.12
C GLU A 331 33.10 27.56 20.42
N ALA A 332 32.73 26.57 19.61
CA ALA A 332 31.55 25.72 19.86
C ALA A 332 31.63 25.03 21.22
N LYS A 333 32.82 24.53 21.60
CA LYS A 333 33.09 23.95 22.92
C LYS A 333 33.09 24.99 24.04
N ARG A 334 33.58 26.21 23.79
CA ARG A 334 33.59 27.29 24.78
C ARG A 334 32.17 27.69 25.19
N VAL A 335 31.27 27.86 24.22
CA VAL A 335 29.90 28.30 24.48
C VAL A 335 28.96 27.17 24.91
N GLY A 336 29.29 25.92 24.60
CA GLY A 336 28.52 24.73 24.97
C GLY A 336 28.87 24.20 26.36
N ARG A 337 27.86 23.78 27.14
CA ARG A 337 28.05 23.27 28.51
C ARG A 337 28.08 21.74 28.62
N HIS A 338 27.19 21.05 27.90
CA HIS A 338 26.92 19.62 28.11
C HIS A 338 26.80 18.79 26.83
N GLY A 339 26.93 19.40 25.65
CA GLY A 339 26.91 18.66 24.40
C GLY A 339 27.24 19.54 23.20
N VAL A 340 28.25 19.13 22.44
CA VAL A 340 28.57 19.70 21.13
C VAL A 340 28.57 18.57 20.10
N CYS A 341 27.77 18.72 19.05
CA CYS A 341 27.73 17.78 17.93
C CYS A 341 28.04 18.52 16.64
N LEU A 342 29.21 18.24 16.06
CA LEU A 342 29.65 18.82 14.81
C LEU A 342 29.81 17.73 13.75
N PHE A 343 29.28 17.98 12.56
CA PHE A 343 29.51 17.14 11.39
C PHE A 343 30.43 17.85 10.41
N SER A 344 31.34 17.06 9.86
CA SER A 344 32.16 17.38 8.70
C SER A 344 31.87 16.35 7.60
N THR A 345 32.01 16.72 6.34
CA THR A 345 31.72 15.87 5.17
C THR A 345 32.99 15.57 4.34
N PRO A 346 34.10 15.10 4.94
CA PRO A 346 35.41 15.03 4.28
C PRO A 346 35.49 14.00 3.15
N SER A 347 34.54 13.08 3.02
CA SER A 347 34.56 12.00 2.03
C SER A 347 33.17 11.64 1.47
N ASN A 348 32.19 12.53 1.63
CA ASN A 348 30.82 12.25 1.22
C ASN A 348 30.65 12.39 -0.31
N PRO A 349 30.36 11.30 -1.07
CA PRO A 349 30.32 11.34 -2.53
C PRO A 349 29.14 12.14 -3.08
N TYR A 350 28.13 12.45 -2.25
CA TYR A 350 26.96 13.26 -2.63
C TYR A 350 27.25 14.77 -2.64
N PHE A 351 28.35 15.21 -2.02
CA PHE A 351 28.76 16.62 -1.95
C PHE A 351 29.84 17.00 -2.98
N LYS A 352 30.21 16.09 -3.88
CA LYS A 352 31.14 16.39 -4.98
C LYS A 352 30.44 17.15 -6.11
N VAL A 353 30.27 18.47 -5.99
CA VAL A 353 30.61 19.51 -7.00
C VAL A 353 30.59 20.93 -6.37
N ASP A 354 31.15 21.15 -5.18
CA ASP A 354 31.40 22.52 -4.68
C ASP A 354 32.91 22.84 -4.77
N PRO A 355 33.34 23.81 -5.61
CA PRO A 355 34.74 24.19 -5.75
C PRO A 355 35.35 24.83 -4.49
N ASP A 356 34.54 25.30 -3.54
CA ASP A 356 35.01 25.96 -2.30
C ASP A 356 35.11 25.01 -1.09
N HIS A 357 34.74 23.75 -1.25
CA HIS A 357 34.72 22.74 -0.18
C HIS A 357 36.13 22.25 0.18
N LYS A 358 36.61 22.57 1.39
CA LYS A 358 37.97 22.20 1.85
C LYS A 358 37.97 20.91 2.64
N ILE A 359 39.06 20.14 2.51
CA ILE A 359 39.30 18.96 3.35
C ILE A 359 39.62 19.41 4.78
N VAL A 360 38.75 19.06 5.73
CA VAL A 360 38.97 19.29 7.16
C VAL A 360 39.91 18.20 7.71
N LYS A 361 41.14 18.59 8.06
CA LYS A 361 42.16 17.69 8.63
C LYS A 361 42.18 17.77 10.16
N LEU A 362 41.13 17.27 10.80
CA LEU A 362 41.00 17.24 12.27
C LEU A 362 40.63 15.84 12.77
N PRO A 363 40.90 15.49 14.04
CA PRO A 363 40.42 14.24 14.62
C PRO A 363 38.89 14.22 14.70
N TYR A 364 38.26 13.23 14.07
CA TYR A 364 36.82 12.96 14.13
C TYR A 364 36.57 11.45 14.08
N THR A 365 35.39 11.02 14.51
CA THR A 365 34.91 9.65 14.28
C THR A 365 34.20 9.58 12.94
N THR A 366 34.67 8.75 12.01
CA THR A 366 33.98 8.54 10.74
C THR A 366 32.67 7.78 11.00
N VAL A 367 31.57 8.35 10.51
CA VAL A 367 30.21 7.80 10.61
C VAL A 367 29.66 7.48 9.21
N ARG A 368 28.36 7.24 9.12
CA ARG A 368 27.67 6.83 7.88
C ARG A 368 28.00 7.79 6.73
N SER A 369 28.16 7.24 5.52
CA SER A 369 28.42 7.99 4.28
C SER A 369 29.77 8.73 4.19
N GLY A 370 30.71 8.47 5.12
CA GLY A 370 32.05 9.09 5.10
C GLY A 370 32.12 10.45 5.80
N ASP A 371 31.06 10.83 6.51
CA ASP A 371 31.04 12.04 7.34
C ASP A 371 31.90 11.85 8.59
N GLY A 372 32.57 12.91 9.02
CA GLY A 372 33.25 13.00 10.32
C GLY A 372 32.31 13.57 11.37
N CYS A 373 32.22 12.92 12.53
CA CYS A 373 31.45 13.39 13.68
C CYS A 373 32.41 13.75 14.82
N ILE A 374 32.21 14.93 15.40
CA ILE A 374 32.95 15.42 16.57
C ILE A 374 31.93 15.62 17.68
N LEU A 375 32.07 14.83 18.73
CA LEU A 375 31.22 14.88 19.92
C LEU A 375 32.05 15.35 21.12
N TRP A 376 31.46 16.19 21.96
CA TRP A 376 32.02 16.60 23.25
C TRP A 376 30.92 16.72 24.29
#